data_AF-A0A2G8MRB4-F1
#
_entry.id   AF-A0A2G8MRB4-F1
#
_cell.length_a   1.000
_cell.length_b   1.000
_cell.length_c   1.000
_cell.angle_alpha   90.00
_cell.angle_beta   90.00
_cell.angle_gamma   90.00
#
_symmetry.space_group_name_H-M   'P 1'
#
loop_
_entity.id
_entity.type
_entity.pdbx_description
1 polymer ?
#
loop_
_entity_poly.entity_id
_entity_poly.type
_entity_poly.pdbx_seq_one_letter_code
_entity_poly.pdbx_strand_id
1 'polypeptide(L)'
;MNQSIDLEAAKAAFFSSGGRIIVLDGYQYVPLPQRKHPDPKPRAKVKLEQSSQGTRQERAQALAEKVAEMAKTMTCREAAEILKVAPDMLWSMAKRYGFSFVPAAKGRVIVKEYDDDKDAKLAERIKAMRDIGVSRNQAILHLQIGHTTMSRIIKKFGIEFPPGKRGPQK
;
A
#
# COMPACT_ATOMS: atom_id res chain seq x y z
N MET A 1 64.28 43.03 -35.94
CA MET A 1 64.59 41.66 -35.50
C MET A 1 63.63 40.72 -36.22
N ASN A 2 64.15 39.85 -37.10
CA ASN A 2 63.32 38.95 -37.90
C ASN A 2 63.14 37.65 -37.10
N GLN A 3 61.96 37.46 -36.50
CA GLN A 3 61.68 36.38 -35.57
C GLN A 3 61.95 34.97 -36.12
N SER A 4 61.89 34.78 -37.44
CA SER A 4 62.21 33.51 -38.10
C SER A 4 63.68 33.12 -37.92
N ILE A 5 64.60 34.08 -38.06
CA ILE A 5 66.05 33.86 -37.97
C ILE A 5 66.42 33.51 -36.53
N ASP A 6 65.84 34.21 -35.57
CA ASP A 6 66.11 33.98 -34.14
C ASP A 6 65.65 32.58 -33.70
N LEU A 7 64.53 32.08 -34.22
CA LEU A 7 64.04 30.73 -33.94
C LEU A 7 64.92 29.64 -34.56
N GLU A 8 65.40 29.84 -35.79
CA GLU A 8 66.32 28.90 -36.43
C GLU A 8 67.66 28.84 -35.71
N ALA A 9 68.20 29.99 -35.30
CA ALA A 9 69.41 30.08 -34.50
C ALA A 9 69.25 29.35 -33.15
N ALA A 10 68.11 29.54 -32.47
CA ALA A 10 67.84 28.86 -31.19
C ALA A 10 67.72 27.34 -31.34
N LYS A 11 67.06 26.86 -32.40
CA LYS A 11 66.97 25.42 -32.72
C LYS A 11 68.35 24.84 -33.01
N ALA A 12 69.14 25.53 -33.85
CA ALA A 12 70.50 25.10 -34.18
C ALA A 12 71.38 25.01 -32.92
N ALA A 13 71.33 26.03 -32.05
CA ALA A 13 72.07 26.02 -30.79
C ALA A 13 71.68 24.84 -29.88
N PHE A 14 70.37 24.53 -29.77
CA PHE A 14 69.89 23.39 -28.99
C PHE A 14 70.45 22.06 -29.50
N PHE A 15 70.43 21.82 -30.82
CA PHE A 15 71.00 20.62 -31.41
C PHE A 15 72.54 20.59 -31.31
N SER A 16 73.22 21.72 -31.50
CA SER A 16 74.69 21.83 -31.34
C SER A 16 75.14 21.57 -29.91
N SER A 17 74.33 21.92 -28.91
CA SER A 17 74.61 21.62 -27.50
C SER A 17 74.39 20.14 -27.13
N GLY A 18 73.94 19.31 -28.09
CA GLY A 18 73.69 17.88 -27.91
C GLY A 18 72.25 17.52 -27.53
N GLY A 19 71.32 18.47 -27.59
CA GLY A 19 69.90 18.23 -27.33
C GLY A 19 69.29 17.25 -28.33
N ARG A 20 68.52 16.28 -27.83
CA ARG A 20 67.74 15.33 -28.65
C ARG A 20 66.26 15.46 -28.32
N ILE A 21 65.43 15.41 -29.34
CA ILE A 21 63.98 15.37 -29.17
C ILE A 21 63.57 13.91 -29.02
N ILE A 22 62.85 13.58 -27.95
CA ILE A 22 62.26 12.27 -27.74
C ILE A 22 60.75 12.42 -27.95
N VAL A 23 60.21 11.67 -28.90
CA VAL A 23 58.76 11.54 -29.07
C VAL A 23 58.33 10.34 -28.21
N LEU A 24 57.50 10.58 -27.20
CA LEU A 24 56.97 9.53 -26.35
C LEU A 24 55.78 8.86 -27.04
N ASP A 25 55.74 7.53 -27.02
CA ASP A 25 54.59 6.77 -27.48
C ASP A 25 53.37 6.98 -26.56
N GLY A 26 52.17 6.92 -27.12
CA GLY A 26 50.92 7.08 -26.37
C GLY A 26 50.69 5.95 -25.35
N TYR A 27 49.80 6.20 -24.38
CA TYR A 27 49.47 5.17 -23.38
C TYR A 27 48.55 4.07 -23.98
N GLN A 28 48.77 2.83 -23.57
CA GLN A 28 47.86 1.71 -23.87
C GLN A 28 46.89 1.54 -22.68
N TYR A 29 45.58 1.63 -22.92
CA TYR A 29 44.58 1.44 -21.87
C TYR A 29 44.51 -0.03 -21.41
N VAL A 30 44.47 -0.25 -20.08
CA VAL A 30 44.22 -1.56 -19.46
C VAL A 30 42.97 -1.45 -18.57
N PRO A 31 41.99 -2.37 -18.68
CA PRO A 31 40.79 -2.36 -17.85
C PRO A 31 41.08 -2.47 -16.34
N LEU A 32 40.25 -1.82 -15.53
CA LEU A 32 40.38 -1.87 -14.07
C LEU A 32 40.06 -3.29 -13.53
N PRO A 33 40.76 -3.75 -12.48
CA PRO A 33 40.49 -5.04 -11.84
C PRO A 33 39.12 -5.07 -11.13
N GLN A 34 38.50 -6.25 -11.07
CA GLN A 34 37.22 -6.45 -10.39
C GLN A 34 37.35 -6.21 -8.87
N ARG A 35 36.40 -5.47 -8.29
CA ARG A 35 36.35 -5.24 -6.83
C ARG A 35 35.99 -6.52 -6.08
N LYS A 36 36.77 -6.85 -5.04
CA LYS A 36 36.46 -7.93 -4.09
C LYS A 36 35.65 -7.38 -2.92
N HIS A 37 34.43 -7.87 -2.73
CA HIS A 37 33.65 -7.62 -1.50
C HIS A 37 34.04 -8.64 -0.43
N PRO A 38 34.08 -8.25 0.86
CA PRO A 38 34.32 -9.20 1.95
C PRO A 38 33.15 -10.18 2.09
N ASP A 39 33.46 -11.43 2.44
CA ASP A 39 32.43 -12.46 2.67
C ASP A 39 31.47 -12.05 3.81
N PRO A 40 30.17 -12.41 3.71
CA PRO A 40 29.20 -12.09 4.73
C PRO A 40 29.60 -12.75 6.06
N LYS A 41 29.71 -11.94 7.12
CA LYS A 41 30.06 -12.44 8.46
C LYS A 41 29.07 -13.55 8.88
N PRO A 42 29.55 -14.70 9.40
CA PRO A 42 28.66 -15.76 9.87
C PRO A 42 27.82 -15.23 11.03
N ARG A 43 26.49 -15.42 10.95
CA ARG A 43 25.59 -15.06 12.03
C ARG A 43 25.86 -15.96 13.23
N ALA A 44 26.17 -15.36 14.39
CA ALA A 44 26.29 -16.09 15.63
C ALA A 44 24.95 -16.80 15.94
N LYS A 45 24.99 -18.11 16.17
CA LYS A 45 23.83 -18.87 16.62
C LYS A 45 23.56 -18.48 18.08
N VAL A 46 22.52 -17.69 18.33
CA VAL A 46 22.04 -17.45 19.70
C VAL A 46 21.55 -18.80 20.24
N LYS A 47 22.22 -19.32 21.26
CA LYS A 47 21.73 -20.48 22.01
C LYS A 47 20.51 -20.01 22.81
N LEU A 48 19.31 -20.28 22.30
CA LEU A 48 18.11 -20.19 23.11
C LEU A 48 18.14 -21.35 24.10
N GLU A 49 18.25 -21.01 25.39
CA GLU A 49 18.10 -21.97 26.50
C GLU A 49 16.82 -22.79 26.28
N GLN A 50 16.98 -24.09 26.04
CA GLN A 50 15.86 -25.00 25.85
C GLN A 50 15.18 -25.20 27.19
N SER A 51 14.04 -24.54 27.41
CA SER A 51 13.19 -24.86 28.56
C SER A 51 12.78 -26.34 28.50
N SER A 52 12.77 -27.01 29.66
CA SER A 52 12.57 -28.46 29.82
C SER A 52 11.17 -29.00 29.45
N GLN A 53 10.25 -28.15 28.99
CA GLN A 53 8.84 -28.49 28.85
C GLN A 53 8.48 -29.02 27.46
N GLY A 54 8.85 -30.25 27.10
CA GLY A 54 8.34 -30.90 25.88
C GLY A 54 8.69 -30.23 24.54
N THR A 55 8.20 -30.80 23.44
CA THR A 55 8.47 -30.28 22.10
C THR A 55 7.76 -28.95 21.85
N ARG A 56 8.31 -28.12 20.95
CA ARG A 56 7.67 -26.84 20.56
C ARG A 56 6.22 -27.04 20.08
N GLN A 57 5.95 -28.18 19.45
CA GLN A 57 4.63 -28.53 18.92
C GLN A 57 3.63 -28.82 20.04
N GLU A 58 4.03 -29.60 21.05
CA GLU A 58 3.20 -29.88 22.24
C GLU A 58 2.82 -28.60 22.98
N ARG A 59 3.77 -27.66 23.17
CA ARG A 59 3.47 -26.36 23.78
C ARG A 59 2.47 -25.56 22.97
N ALA A 60 2.60 -25.58 21.64
CA ALA A 60 1.68 -24.87 20.75
C ALA A 60 0.28 -25.49 20.81
N GLN A 61 0.17 -26.82 20.88
CA GLN A 61 -1.09 -27.54 21.06
C GLN A 61 -1.72 -27.24 22.42
N ALA A 62 -0.97 -27.34 23.52
CA ALA A 62 -1.47 -27.04 24.85
C ALA A 62 -1.93 -25.57 24.99
N LEU A 63 -1.25 -24.63 24.32
CA LEU A 63 -1.71 -23.25 24.24
C LEU A 63 -3.00 -23.14 23.42
N ALA A 64 -3.09 -23.85 22.30
CA ALA A 64 -4.27 -23.84 21.45
C ALA A 64 -5.51 -24.43 22.15
N GLU A 65 -5.34 -25.48 22.95
CA GLU A 65 -6.42 -26.07 23.76
C GLU A 65 -6.95 -25.07 24.78
N LYS A 66 -6.05 -24.41 25.54
CA LYS A 66 -6.42 -23.34 26.47
C LYS A 66 -7.15 -22.19 25.78
N VAL A 67 -6.66 -21.77 24.61
CA VAL A 67 -7.29 -20.70 23.82
C VAL A 67 -8.66 -21.15 23.29
N ALA A 68 -8.80 -22.41 22.88
CA ALA A 68 -10.06 -22.97 22.41
C ALA A 68 -11.12 -23.04 23.52
N GLU A 69 -10.72 -23.32 24.77
CA GLU A 69 -11.60 -23.22 25.93
C GLU A 69 -12.08 -21.79 26.17
N MET A 70 -11.16 -20.81 26.14
CA MET A 70 -11.52 -19.39 26.26
C MET A 70 -12.38 -18.90 25.09
N ALA A 71 -12.17 -19.42 23.89
CA ALA A 71 -12.93 -19.02 22.70
C ALA A 71 -14.43 -19.35 22.79
N LYS A 72 -14.81 -20.33 23.62
CA LYS A 72 -16.22 -20.68 23.87
C LYS A 72 -16.95 -19.61 24.69
N THR A 73 -16.24 -18.90 25.56
CA THR A 73 -16.84 -17.98 26.54
C THR A 73 -16.55 -16.51 26.23
N MET A 74 -15.41 -16.21 25.61
CA MET A 74 -14.91 -14.84 25.44
C MET A 74 -14.72 -14.46 23.98
N THR A 75 -14.68 -13.15 23.74
CA THR A 75 -14.28 -12.59 22.46
C THR A 75 -12.77 -12.66 22.25
N CYS A 76 -12.32 -12.63 20.99
CA CYS A 76 -10.89 -12.68 20.66
C CYS A 76 -10.08 -11.55 21.34
N ARG A 77 -10.68 -10.36 21.49
CA ARG A 77 -10.03 -9.21 22.11
C ARG A 77 -9.85 -9.38 23.62
N GLU A 78 -10.87 -9.86 24.31
CA GLU A 78 -10.78 -10.16 25.75
C GLU A 78 -9.74 -11.24 26.03
N ALA A 79 -9.74 -12.32 25.24
CA ALA A 79 -8.74 -13.38 25.34
C ALA A 79 -7.30 -12.85 25.08
N ALA A 80 -7.14 -11.92 24.13
CA ALA A 80 -5.86 -11.27 23.83
C ALA A 80 -5.33 -10.44 25.00
N GLU A 81 -6.21 -9.70 25.68
CA GLU A 81 -5.86 -8.88 26.85
C GLU A 81 -5.45 -9.74 28.04
N ILE A 82 -6.16 -10.84 28.31
CA ILE A 82 -5.85 -11.78 29.39
C ILE A 82 -4.49 -12.46 29.14
N LEU A 83 -4.27 -12.96 27.92
CA LEU A 83 -3.02 -13.63 27.56
C LEU A 83 -1.85 -12.68 27.31
N LYS A 84 -2.11 -11.37 27.19
CA LYS A 84 -1.14 -10.34 26.76
C LYS A 84 -0.48 -10.69 25.42
N VAL A 85 -1.28 -11.19 24.49
CA VAL A 85 -0.86 -11.59 23.14
C VAL A 85 -1.57 -10.74 22.10
N ALA A 86 -0.95 -10.54 20.94
CA ALA A 86 -1.59 -9.84 19.83
C ALA A 86 -2.85 -10.59 19.33
N PRO A 87 -3.98 -9.90 19.05
CA PRO A 87 -5.20 -10.53 18.56
C PRO A 87 -5.00 -11.36 17.28
N ASP A 88 -4.10 -10.91 16.40
CA ASP A 88 -3.79 -11.60 15.13
C ASP A 88 -3.19 -12.99 15.34
N MET A 89 -2.43 -13.18 16.41
CA MET A 89 -1.89 -14.50 16.76
C MET A 89 -3.03 -15.45 17.14
N LEU A 90 -4.01 -14.99 17.91
CA LEU A 90 -5.19 -15.79 18.27
C LEU A 90 -6.06 -16.11 17.05
N TRP A 91 -6.22 -15.17 16.11
CA TRP A 91 -6.89 -15.45 14.83
C TRP A 91 -6.14 -16.48 13.98
N SER A 92 -4.81 -16.42 13.96
CA SER A 92 -3.98 -17.43 13.28
C SER A 92 -4.14 -18.80 13.94
N MET A 93 -4.19 -18.86 15.27
CA MET A 93 -4.44 -20.10 16.01
C MET A 93 -5.84 -20.66 15.74
N ALA A 94 -6.87 -19.81 15.81
CA ALA A 94 -8.25 -20.16 15.48
C ALA A 94 -8.36 -20.81 14.08
N LYS A 95 -7.70 -20.22 13.07
CA LYS A 95 -7.64 -20.79 11.71
C LYS A 95 -6.89 -22.12 11.63
N ARG A 96 -5.75 -22.25 12.33
CA ARG A 96 -4.91 -23.46 12.30
C ARG A 96 -5.56 -24.65 13.00
N TYR A 97 -6.24 -24.40 14.11
CA TYR A 97 -6.83 -25.45 14.96
C TYR A 97 -8.35 -25.57 14.83
N GLY A 98 -8.98 -24.76 13.98
CA GLY A 98 -10.37 -24.94 13.57
C GLY A 98 -11.43 -24.52 14.61
N PHE A 99 -11.14 -23.53 15.45
CA PHE A 99 -12.12 -22.98 16.40
C PHE A 99 -12.40 -21.50 16.14
N SER A 100 -13.50 -20.99 16.68
CA SER A 100 -13.92 -19.59 16.53
C SER A 100 -14.24 -18.97 17.88
N PHE A 101 -13.91 -17.69 18.06
CA PHE A 101 -14.28 -16.92 19.24
C PHE A 101 -15.73 -16.46 19.21
N VAL A 102 -16.29 -16.16 20.38
CA VAL A 102 -17.58 -15.47 20.48
C VAL A 102 -17.50 -14.14 19.70
N PRO A 103 -18.47 -13.85 18.83
CA PRO A 103 -18.49 -12.59 18.10
C PRO A 103 -18.64 -11.44 19.09
N ALA A 104 -17.72 -10.47 19.02
CA ALA A 104 -17.90 -9.23 19.75
C ALA A 104 -19.21 -8.55 19.30
N ALA A 105 -19.89 -7.89 20.23
CA ALA A 105 -21.05 -7.07 19.89
C ALA A 105 -20.65 -6.11 18.76
N LYS A 106 -21.29 -6.26 17.60
CA LYS A 106 -21.08 -5.34 16.47
C LYS A 106 -21.35 -3.94 16.99
N GLY A 107 -20.48 -2.98 16.65
CA GLY A 107 -20.62 -1.60 17.12
C GLY A 107 -22.02 -1.04 16.86
N ARG A 108 -22.40 0.01 17.59
CA ARG A 108 -23.74 0.62 17.45
C ARG A 108 -24.04 0.86 15.97
N VAL A 109 -25.09 0.22 15.47
CA VAL A 109 -25.62 0.53 14.14
C VAL A 109 -26.15 1.96 14.25
N ILE A 110 -25.44 2.91 13.64
CA ILE A 110 -25.91 4.29 13.57
C ILE A 110 -27.10 4.27 12.62
N VAL A 111 -28.30 4.24 13.18
CA VAL A 111 -29.54 4.42 12.42
C VAL A 111 -29.53 5.85 11.92
N LYS A 112 -29.49 6.02 10.60
CA LYS A 112 -29.61 7.35 9.99
C LYS A 112 -31.06 7.78 10.11
N GLU A 113 -31.33 8.74 10.97
CA GLU A 113 -32.62 9.43 11.03
C GLU A 113 -32.73 10.35 9.82
N TYR A 114 -33.84 10.22 9.07
CA TYR A 114 -34.14 11.05 7.91
C TYR A 114 -35.29 11.98 8.25
N ASP A 115 -35.18 13.21 7.79
CA ASP A 115 -36.17 14.26 8.01
C ASP A 115 -37.22 14.23 6.90
N ASP A 116 -38.46 13.93 7.27
CA ASP A 116 -39.58 13.76 6.35
C ASP A 116 -39.94 15.04 5.59
N ASP A 117 -39.77 16.21 6.22
CA ASP A 117 -40.08 17.50 5.61
C ASP A 117 -39.06 17.87 4.52
N LYS A 118 -37.79 17.57 4.78
CA LYS A 118 -36.71 17.76 3.78
C LYS A 118 -36.90 16.82 2.60
N ASP A 119 -37.29 15.59 2.89
CA ASP A 119 -37.59 14.60 1.86
C ASP A 119 -38.76 15.00 0.97
N ALA A 120 -39.83 15.57 1.55
CA ALA A 120 -40.99 16.06 0.81
C ALA A 120 -40.61 17.18 -0.17
N LYS A 121 -39.84 18.18 0.31
CA LYS A 121 -39.33 19.27 -0.54
C LYS A 121 -38.43 18.75 -1.66
N LEU A 122 -37.62 17.72 -1.36
CA LEU A 122 -36.76 17.10 -2.36
C LEU A 122 -37.59 16.34 -3.41
N ALA A 123 -38.64 15.63 -2.98
CA ALA A 123 -39.55 14.91 -3.86
C ALA A 123 -40.26 15.84 -4.85
N GLU A 124 -40.70 17.02 -4.41
CA GLU A 124 -41.29 18.04 -5.28
C GLU A 124 -40.29 18.51 -6.35
N ARG A 125 -39.05 18.81 -5.97
CA ARG A 125 -37.99 19.19 -6.91
C ARG A 125 -37.67 18.07 -7.90
N ILE A 126 -37.62 16.82 -7.43
CA ILE A 126 -37.39 15.64 -8.27
C ILE A 126 -38.54 15.47 -9.28
N LYS A 127 -39.80 15.68 -8.87
CA LYS A 127 -40.97 15.65 -9.76
C LYS A 127 -40.88 16.76 -10.82
N ALA A 128 -40.56 17.99 -10.43
CA ALA A 128 -40.39 19.09 -11.37
C ALA A 128 -39.31 18.79 -12.41
N MET A 129 -38.18 18.22 -11.99
CA MET A 129 -37.08 17.83 -12.91
C MET A 129 -37.50 16.70 -13.85
N ARG A 130 -38.29 15.73 -13.37
CA ARG A 130 -38.88 14.70 -14.21
C ARG A 130 -39.80 15.31 -15.27
N ASP A 131 -40.65 16.27 -14.89
CA ASP A 131 -41.62 16.90 -15.79
C ASP A 131 -40.95 17.74 -16.88
N ILE A 132 -39.77 18.30 -16.59
CA ILE A 132 -38.88 18.96 -17.57
C ILE A 132 -38.25 17.94 -18.54
N GLY A 133 -38.34 16.64 -18.27
CA GLY A 133 -37.79 15.57 -19.11
C GLY A 133 -36.34 15.21 -18.79
N VAL A 134 -35.84 15.62 -17.62
CA VAL A 134 -34.46 15.34 -17.19
C VAL A 134 -34.33 13.88 -16.76
N SER A 135 -33.24 13.22 -17.18
CA SER A 135 -32.96 11.84 -16.76
C SER A 135 -32.63 11.76 -15.26
N ARG A 136 -32.83 10.58 -14.65
CA ARG A 136 -32.53 10.35 -13.23
C ARG A 136 -31.11 10.78 -12.83
N ASN A 137 -30.10 10.47 -13.67
CA ASN A 137 -28.71 10.82 -13.38
C ASN A 137 -28.46 12.33 -13.49
N GLN A 138 -29.08 13.00 -14.45
CA GLN A 138 -29.00 14.46 -14.54
C GLN A 138 -29.69 15.12 -13.35
N ALA A 139 -30.85 14.62 -12.89
CA ALA A 139 -31.51 15.15 -11.71
C ALA A 139 -30.65 15.00 -10.44
N ILE A 140 -29.92 13.88 -10.29
CA ILE A 140 -28.92 13.66 -9.23
C ILE A 140 -27.83 14.74 -9.27
N LEU A 141 -27.28 15.02 -10.46
CA LEU A 141 -26.23 16.02 -10.64
C LEU A 141 -26.73 17.44 -10.37
N HIS A 142 -27.92 17.79 -10.87
CA HIS A 142 -28.51 19.11 -10.69
C HIS A 142 -28.88 19.41 -9.23
N LEU A 143 -29.38 18.41 -8.50
CA LEU A 143 -29.78 18.57 -7.11
C LEU A 143 -28.63 18.30 -6.12
N GLN A 144 -27.48 17.82 -6.61
CA GLN A 144 -26.30 17.44 -5.82
C GLN A 144 -26.61 16.42 -4.71
N ILE A 145 -27.45 15.44 -5.04
CA ILE A 145 -27.90 14.39 -4.11
C ILE A 145 -27.17 13.09 -4.44
N GLY A 146 -26.93 12.22 -3.45
CA GLY A 146 -26.40 10.87 -3.71
C GLY A 146 -27.40 9.90 -4.35
N HIS A 147 -26.89 8.86 -5.02
CA HIS A 147 -27.72 7.80 -5.62
C HIS A 147 -28.62 7.07 -4.60
N THR A 148 -28.13 6.87 -3.37
CA THR A 148 -28.87 6.21 -2.29
C THR A 148 -30.07 7.03 -1.83
N THR A 149 -29.85 8.32 -1.58
CA THR A 149 -30.90 9.30 -1.23
C THR A 149 -31.94 9.46 -2.34
N MET A 150 -31.51 9.55 -3.61
CA MET A 150 -32.43 9.60 -4.75
C MET A 150 -33.30 8.33 -4.84
N SER A 151 -32.69 7.14 -4.75
CA SER A 151 -33.43 5.86 -4.78
C SER A 151 -34.44 5.74 -3.65
N ARG A 152 -34.05 6.15 -2.44
CA ARG A 152 -34.91 6.14 -1.25
C ARG A 152 -36.13 7.02 -1.43
N ILE A 153 -35.95 8.23 -1.94
CA ILE A 153 -37.04 9.21 -2.13
C ILE A 153 -37.95 8.78 -3.28
N ILE A 154 -37.40 8.27 -4.38
CA ILE A 154 -38.19 7.65 -5.45
C ILE A 154 -39.10 6.54 -4.90
N LYS A 155 -38.56 5.65 -4.06
CA LYS A 155 -39.34 4.56 -3.46
C LYS A 155 -40.39 5.07 -2.46
N LYS A 156 -40.05 6.08 -1.65
CA LYS A 156 -40.94 6.64 -0.61
C LYS A 156 -42.10 7.43 -1.20
N PHE A 157 -41.88 8.20 -2.27
CA PHE A 157 -42.89 9.06 -2.89
C PHE A 157 -43.43 8.54 -4.23
N GLY A 158 -43.04 7.33 -4.64
CA GLY A 158 -43.53 6.68 -5.87
C GLY A 158 -43.20 7.42 -7.15
N ILE A 159 -42.02 8.04 -7.26
CA ILE A 159 -41.63 8.84 -8.43
C ILE A 159 -40.98 7.93 -9.47
N GLU A 160 -41.69 7.63 -10.55
CA GLU A 160 -41.12 6.88 -11.66
C GLU A 160 -40.44 7.82 -12.67
N PHE A 161 -39.20 7.48 -13.05
CA PHE A 161 -38.47 8.16 -14.13
C PHE A 161 -38.54 7.31 -15.40
N PRO A 162 -38.62 7.94 -16.59
CA PRO A 162 -38.57 7.21 -17.84
C PRO A 162 -37.27 6.40 -17.94
N PRO A 163 -37.32 5.16 -18.45
CA PRO A 163 -36.14 4.32 -18.60
C PRO A 163 -35.12 5.04 -19.49
N GLY A 164 -33.93 5.27 -18.95
CA GLY A 164 -32.86 5.92 -19.70
C GLY A 164 -32.47 5.09 -20.92
N LYS A 165 -32.29 5.73 -22.08
CA LYS A 165 -31.68 5.07 -23.25
C LYS A 165 -30.28 4.61 -22.84
N ARG A 166 -30.03 3.30 -22.83
CA ARG A 166 -28.68 2.77 -22.64
C ARG A 166 -27.84 3.26 -23.81
N GLY A 167 -26.81 4.06 -23.53
CA GLY A 167 -25.81 4.40 -24.54
C GLY A 167 -25.09 3.13 -25.03
N PRO A 168 -24.48 3.14 -26.23
CA PRO A 168 -23.72 2.00 -26.71
C PRO A 168 -22.65 1.65 -25.67
N GLN A 169 -22.60 0.37 -25.27
CA GLN A 169 -21.53 -0.15 -24.43
C GLN A 169 -20.23 0.01 -25.22
N LYS A 170 -19.31 0.85 -24.70
CA LYS A 170 -17.94 0.93 -25.19
C LYS A 170 -17.11 -0.19 -24.57
#